data_AF-A0A7Y7B8H4-F1
#
_entry.id   AF-A0A7Y7B8H4-F1
#
_cell.length_a   1.000
_cell.length_b   1.000
_cell.length_c   1.000
_cell.angle_alpha   90.00
_cell.angle_beta   90.00
_cell.angle_gamma   90.00
#
_symmetry.space_group_name_H-M   'P 1'
#
loop_
_entity.id
_entity.type
_entity.pdbx_description
1 polymer ?
#
loop_
_entity_poly.entity_id
_entity_poly.type
_entity_poly.pdbx_seq_one_letter_code
_entity_poly.pdbx_strand_id
1 'polypeptide(L)'
;MPIDDTLTISIDLDQAEVTLVVGILQRAADECRATSPSDVTTDQDAGITLGQLTARWTDIAERELHCAVVNLHGERLFTVPLTSEGWYQVRAALSACVAQLSGELDDSTPADAPDRKRMYRALHLAHKIAEATNDR
;
A
#
# COMPACT_ATOMS: atom_id res chain seq x y z
N MET A 1 -30.81 12.85 -5.23
CA MET A 1 -30.14 11.71 -4.57
C MET A 1 -28.66 12.02 -4.56
N PRO A 2 -27.95 11.99 -3.43
CA PRO A 2 -26.50 12.02 -3.48
C PRO A 2 -26.05 10.70 -4.12
N ILE A 3 -25.18 10.79 -5.12
CA ILE A 3 -24.52 9.63 -5.70
C ILE A 3 -23.47 9.23 -4.66
N ASP A 4 -23.75 8.18 -3.92
CA ASP A 4 -22.78 7.54 -3.02
C ASP A 4 -21.81 6.70 -3.87
N ASP A 5 -21.06 7.37 -4.74
CA ASP A 5 -20.02 6.76 -5.58
C ASP A 5 -18.75 6.59 -4.74
N THR A 6 -18.80 5.73 -3.73
CA THR A 6 -17.57 5.12 -3.20
C THR A 6 -17.11 4.04 -4.17
N LEU A 7 -16.76 4.48 -5.39
CA LEU A 7 -16.32 3.66 -6.50
C LEU A 7 -15.13 2.82 -6.03
N THR A 8 -15.33 1.51 -5.95
CA THR A 8 -14.28 0.57 -5.59
C THR A 8 -13.51 0.17 -6.84
N ILE A 9 -12.18 0.16 -6.73
CA ILE A 9 -11.22 -0.30 -7.73
C ILE A 9 -10.58 -1.55 -7.16
N SER A 10 -10.61 -2.63 -7.93
CA SER A 10 -10.01 -3.90 -7.54
C SER A 10 -8.72 -4.10 -8.31
N ILE A 11 -7.63 -4.35 -7.60
CA ILE A 11 -6.32 -4.64 -8.18
C ILE A 11 -5.90 -6.02 -7.68
N ASP A 12 -5.44 -6.87 -8.60
CA ASP A 12 -4.91 -8.19 -8.27
C ASP A 12 -3.46 -8.09 -7.85
N LEU A 13 -3.13 -8.56 -6.66
CA LEU A 13 -1.79 -8.51 -6.08
C LEU A 13 -1.29 -9.89 -5.71
N ASP A 14 0.02 -10.14 -5.79
CA ASP A 14 0.60 -11.35 -5.21
C ASP A 14 0.87 -11.19 -3.70
N GLN A 15 1.22 -12.28 -3.02
CA GLN A 15 1.50 -12.27 -1.58
C GLN A 15 2.67 -11.36 -1.19
N ALA A 16 3.71 -11.29 -2.03
CA ALA A 16 4.87 -10.46 -1.76
C ALA A 16 4.50 -8.97 -1.91
N GLU A 17 3.65 -8.61 -2.86
CA GLU A 17 3.08 -7.28 -3.04
C GLU A 17 2.21 -6.87 -1.84
N VAL A 18 1.30 -7.74 -1.38
CA VAL A 18 0.49 -7.49 -0.18
C VAL A 18 1.36 -7.31 1.06
N THR A 19 2.33 -8.21 1.27
CA THR A 19 3.27 -8.13 2.40
C THR A 19 4.09 -6.84 2.38
N LEU A 20 4.53 -6.41 1.19
CA LEU A 20 5.26 -5.17 1.01
C LEU A 20 4.42 -3.97 1.43
N VAL A 21 3.16 -3.90 1.01
CA VAL A 21 2.25 -2.81 1.38
C VAL A 21 2.01 -2.78 2.89
N VAL A 22 1.76 -3.94 3.51
CA VAL A 22 1.61 -4.04 4.98
C VAL A 22 2.84 -3.45 5.68
N GLY A 23 4.04 -3.89 5.32
CA GLY A 23 5.27 -3.42 5.98
C GLY A 23 5.55 -1.93 5.77
N ILE A 24 5.19 -1.38 4.61
CA ILE A 24 5.33 0.06 4.33
C ILE A 24 4.32 0.89 5.12
N LEU A 25 3.06 0.47 5.15
CA LEU A 25 2.00 1.17 5.90
C LEU A 25 2.24 1.12 7.41
N GLN A 26 2.68 -0.03 7.94
CA GLN A 26 3.08 -0.17 9.35
C GLN A 26 4.19 0.82 9.71
N ARG A 27 5.26 0.87 8.89
CA ARG A 27 6.36 1.80 9.11
C ARG A 27 5.89 3.26 9.07
N ALA A 28 5.08 3.63 8.07
CA ALA A 28 4.53 4.98 7.96
C ALA A 28 3.65 5.34 9.18
N ALA A 29 2.83 4.42 9.66
CA ALA A 29 2.01 4.63 10.84
C ALA A 29 2.85 4.81 12.11
N ASP A 30 3.94 4.05 12.26
CA ASP A 30 4.86 4.16 13.39
C ASP A 30 5.66 5.47 13.36
N GLU A 31 6.14 5.90 12.20
CA GLU A 31 6.82 7.20 12.01
C GLU A 31 5.88 8.37 12.32
N CYS A 32 4.62 8.31 11.89
CA CYS A 32 3.60 9.31 12.28
C CYS A 32 3.39 9.33 13.80
N ARG A 33 3.28 8.17 14.45
CA ARG A 33 3.11 8.08 15.91
C ARG A 33 4.30 8.64 16.67
N ALA A 34 5.52 8.46 16.17
CA ALA A 34 6.74 8.99 16.77
C ALA A 34 6.86 10.53 16.70
N THR A 35 6.14 11.16 15.76
CA THR A 35 6.28 12.59 15.45
C THR A 35 5.19 13.46 16.08
N SER A 36 4.11 12.88 16.61
CA SER A 36 3.00 13.62 17.20
C SER A 36 3.19 13.85 18.72
N PRO A 37 3.42 15.10 19.19
CA PRO A 37 3.02 15.48 20.54
C PRO A 37 1.49 15.50 20.60
N SER A 38 0.90 14.86 21.62
CA SER A 38 -0.55 14.76 21.82
C SER A 38 -1.26 16.12 21.74
N ASP A 39 -1.97 16.35 20.64
CA ASP A 39 -3.18 17.16 20.58
C ASP A 39 -3.97 16.71 19.34
N VAL A 40 -4.71 15.60 19.49
CA VAL A 40 -5.61 15.11 18.44
C VAL A 40 -7.00 15.69 18.70
N THR A 41 -7.28 16.85 18.11
CA THR A 41 -8.65 17.27 17.83
C THR A 41 -9.23 16.31 16.80
N THR A 42 -10.22 15.51 17.22
CA THR A 42 -11.02 14.65 16.36
C THR A 42 -11.83 15.50 15.38
N ASP A 43 -11.28 15.72 14.20
CA ASP A 43 -12.03 16.28 13.07
C ASP A 43 -12.88 15.15 12.45
N GLN A 44 -14.19 15.35 12.40
CA GLN A 44 -15.17 14.33 11.99
C GLN A 44 -15.28 14.16 10.46
N ASP A 45 -14.51 14.92 9.69
CA ASP A 45 -14.36 14.79 8.23
C ASP A 45 -13.06 14.06 7.81
N ALA A 46 -12.38 13.42 8.77
CA ALA A 46 -11.09 12.79 8.51
C ALA A 46 -11.21 11.62 7.52
N GLY A 47 -10.62 11.78 6.34
CA GLY A 47 -10.41 10.73 5.35
C GLY A 47 -9.69 9.50 5.92
N ILE A 48 -9.41 8.51 5.08
CA ILE A 48 -8.88 7.23 5.56
C ILE A 48 -7.53 7.48 6.28
N THR A 49 -7.39 7.04 7.53
CA THR A 49 -6.14 7.20 8.27
C THR A 49 -5.13 6.10 7.91
N LEU A 50 -3.83 6.39 8.01
CA LEU A 50 -2.77 5.40 7.83
C LEU A 50 -2.93 4.18 8.76
N GLY A 51 -3.42 4.39 9.99
CA GLY A 51 -3.72 3.30 10.92
C GLY A 51 -4.86 2.39 10.45
N GLN A 52 -5.95 2.97 9.92
CA GLN A 52 -7.06 2.20 9.34
C GLN A 52 -6.63 1.44 8.09
N LEU A 53 -5.82 2.05 7.21
CA LEU A 53 -5.23 1.35 6.07
C LEU A 53 -4.35 0.19 6.54
N THR A 54 -3.46 0.42 7.50
CA THR A 54 -2.56 -0.61 8.03
C THR A 54 -3.35 -1.81 8.57
N ALA A 55 -4.38 -1.56 9.39
CA ALA A 55 -5.24 -2.61 9.92
C ALA A 55 -5.95 -3.38 8.80
N ARG A 56 -6.50 -2.67 7.81
CA ARG A 56 -7.18 -3.30 6.65
C ARG A 56 -6.24 -4.17 5.82
N TRP A 57 -5.02 -3.70 5.55
CA TRP A 57 -4.03 -4.46 4.79
C TRP A 57 -3.47 -5.64 5.59
N THR A 58 -3.34 -5.51 6.90
CA THR A 58 -2.95 -6.62 7.78
C THR A 58 -4.03 -7.71 7.78
N ASP A 59 -5.31 -7.33 7.88
CA ASP A 59 -6.44 -8.27 7.74
C ASP A 59 -6.47 -8.94 6.36
N ILE A 60 -6.15 -8.23 5.28
CA ILE A 60 -6.01 -8.84 3.94
C ILE A 60 -4.87 -9.87 3.91
N ALA A 61 -3.72 -9.58 4.52
CA ALA A 61 -2.62 -10.53 4.63
C ALA A 61 -2.98 -11.74 5.50
N GLU A 62 -3.69 -11.56 6.61
CA GLU A 62 -4.09 -12.66 7.49
C GLU A 62 -5.21 -13.54 6.89
N ARG A 63 -6.12 -12.96 6.10
CA ARG A 63 -7.17 -13.68 5.37
C ARG A 63 -6.64 -14.70 4.36
N GLU A 64 -5.35 -14.64 4.02
CA GLU A 64 -4.63 -15.67 3.27
C GLU A 64 -4.79 -17.08 3.88
N LEU A 65 -4.97 -17.18 5.19
CA LEU A 65 -5.21 -18.47 5.85
C LEU A 65 -6.55 -19.11 5.44
N HIS A 66 -7.52 -18.34 4.91
CA HIS A 66 -8.93 -18.74 4.92
C HIS A 66 -9.78 -18.48 3.67
N CYS A 67 -9.36 -17.71 2.64
CA CYS A 67 -10.27 -17.36 1.52
C CYS A 67 -9.71 -17.25 0.08
N ALA A 68 -10.64 -17.21 -0.88
CA ALA A 68 -10.53 -17.50 -2.31
C ALA A 68 -9.40 -16.77 -3.07
N VAL A 69 -8.32 -17.51 -3.28
CA VAL A 69 -7.23 -17.18 -4.19
C VAL A 69 -7.69 -17.43 -5.63
N VAL A 70 -7.58 -16.41 -6.49
CA VAL A 70 -7.72 -16.61 -7.93
C VAL A 70 -6.39 -17.16 -8.45
N ASN A 71 -6.41 -18.37 -9.01
CA ASN A 71 -5.25 -18.92 -9.71
C ASN A 71 -5.21 -18.32 -11.12
N LEU A 72 -4.54 -17.18 -11.28
CA LEU A 72 -4.19 -16.66 -12.59
C LEU A 72 -2.81 -17.24 -12.95
N HIS A 73 -2.74 -18.05 -14.00
CA HIS A 73 -1.48 -18.60 -14.54
C HIS A 73 -0.66 -19.48 -13.57
N GLY A 74 -1.28 -19.99 -12.49
CA GLY A 74 -0.62 -20.77 -11.44
C GLY A 74 -0.07 -19.91 -10.28
N GLU A 75 -0.20 -18.59 -10.37
CA GLU A 75 0.11 -17.66 -9.29
C GLU A 75 -1.14 -17.37 -8.47
N ARG A 76 -0.94 -17.28 -7.14
CA ARG A 76 -1.99 -16.99 -6.17
C ARG A 76 -2.15 -15.48 -6.05
N LEU A 77 -3.20 -14.94 -6.66
CA LEU A 77 -3.47 -13.50 -6.60
C LEU A 77 -4.62 -13.15 -5.63
N PHE A 78 -4.46 -12.01 -4.97
CA PHE A 78 -5.41 -11.34 -4.08
C PHE A 78 -6.09 -10.21 -4.83
N THR A 79 -7.39 -10.33 -5.07
CA THR A 79 -8.19 -9.21 -5.58
C THR A 79 -8.52 -8.28 -4.42
N VAL A 80 -7.86 -7.12 -4.36
CA VAL A 80 -8.01 -6.16 -3.25
C VAL A 80 -8.93 -5.02 -3.68
N PRO A 81 -10.17 -4.91 -3.16
CA PRO A 81 -11.04 -3.78 -3.44
C PRO A 81 -10.75 -2.61 -2.47
N LEU A 82 -10.40 -1.45 -3.01
CA LEU A 82 -10.28 -0.18 -2.27
C LEU A 82 -10.99 0.96 -3.00
N THR A 83 -11.30 2.04 -2.28
CA THR A 83 -11.70 3.30 -2.90
C THR A 83 -10.53 3.94 -3.64
N SER A 84 -10.80 4.90 -4.53
CA SER A 84 -9.76 5.71 -5.18
C SER A 84 -8.84 6.38 -4.18
N GLU A 85 -9.40 6.94 -3.11
CA GLU A 85 -8.64 7.54 -2.00
C GLU A 85 -7.73 6.50 -1.31
N GLY A 86 -8.24 5.31 -1.04
CA GLY A 86 -7.45 4.23 -0.45
C GLY A 86 -6.25 3.84 -1.32
N TRP A 87 -6.46 3.70 -2.63
CA TRP A 87 -5.36 3.43 -3.57
C TRP A 87 -4.39 4.60 -3.70
N TYR A 88 -4.87 5.83 -3.67
CA TYR A 88 -4.03 7.02 -3.67
C TYR A 88 -3.09 7.05 -2.45
N GLN A 89 -3.61 6.77 -1.26
CA GLN A 89 -2.81 6.75 -0.03
C GLN A 89 -1.77 5.61 -0.04
N VAL A 90 -2.14 4.41 -0.53
CA VAL A 90 -1.19 3.30 -0.71
C VAL A 90 -0.08 3.68 -1.70
N ARG A 91 -0.44 4.30 -2.83
CA ARG A 91 0.54 4.78 -3.82
C ARG A 91 1.48 5.82 -3.22
N ALA A 92 0.95 6.77 -2.45
CA ALA A 92 1.75 7.80 -1.79
C ALA A 92 2.76 7.18 -0.80
N ALA A 93 2.34 6.20 0.00
CA ALA A 93 3.22 5.49 0.93
C ALA A 93 4.33 4.71 0.20
N LEU A 94 4.00 4.06 -0.92
CA LEU A 94 4.99 3.38 -1.78
C LEU A 94 6.00 4.37 -2.35
N SER A 95 5.54 5.51 -2.89
CA SER A 95 6.42 6.56 -3.42
C SER A 95 7.35 7.15 -2.34
N ALA A 96 6.84 7.37 -1.13
CA ALA A 96 7.66 7.83 0.00
C ALA A 96 8.75 6.81 0.36
N CYS A 97 8.40 5.51 0.38
CA CYS A 97 9.38 4.44 0.60
C CYS A 97 10.46 4.42 -0.50
N VAL A 98 10.09 4.59 -1.76
CA VAL A 98 11.06 4.68 -2.87
C VAL A 98 11.98 5.89 -2.70
N ALA A 99 11.44 7.06 -2.36
CA ALA A 99 12.24 8.27 -2.14
C ALA A 99 13.24 8.11 -0.99
N GLN A 100 12.80 7.51 0.12
CA GLN A 100 13.68 7.19 1.24
C GLN A 100 14.81 6.25 0.83
N LEU A 101 14.47 5.10 0.23
CA LEU A 101 15.47 4.10 -0.16
C LEU A 101 16.42 4.65 -1.22
N SER A 102 15.95 5.49 -2.14
CA SER A 102 16.80 6.15 -3.13
C SER A 102 17.80 7.13 -2.49
N GLY A 103 17.46 7.74 -1.35
CA GLY A 103 18.37 8.60 -0.60
C GLY A 103 19.40 7.81 0.23
N GLU A 104 19.08 6.58 0.61
CA GLU A 104 19.94 5.69 1.40
C GLU A 104 20.87 4.83 0.52
N LEU A 105 20.45 4.54 -0.71
CA LEU A 105 21.19 3.72 -1.68
C LEU A 105 22.12 4.58 -2.53
N ASP A 106 23.37 4.16 -2.66
CA ASP A 106 24.33 4.74 -3.61
C ASP A 106 24.52 3.85 -4.85
N ASP A 107 25.28 4.34 -5.83
CA ASP A 107 25.61 3.59 -7.05
C ASP A 107 26.48 2.35 -6.78
N SER A 108 27.18 2.31 -5.63
CA SER A 108 28.04 1.20 -5.24
C SER A 108 27.27 0.03 -4.63
N THR A 109 26.04 0.27 -4.19
CA THR A 109 25.18 -0.78 -3.64
C THR A 109 24.94 -1.85 -4.71
N PRO A 110 24.95 -3.15 -4.38
CA PRO A 110 24.67 -4.21 -5.36
C PRO A 110 23.21 -4.22 -5.84
N ALA A 111 22.98 -4.64 -7.09
CA ALA A 111 21.63 -4.76 -7.67
C ALA A 111 20.73 -5.75 -6.91
N ASP A 112 21.34 -6.75 -6.30
CA ASP A 112 20.68 -7.81 -5.56
C ASP A 112 20.46 -7.50 -4.08
N ALA A 113 20.95 -6.34 -3.62
CA ALA A 113 20.76 -5.86 -2.25
C ALA A 113 19.26 -5.81 -1.91
N PRO A 114 18.88 -6.26 -0.69
CA PRO A 114 17.48 -6.39 -0.29
C PRO A 114 16.71 -5.07 -0.41
N ASP A 115 17.34 -3.95 -0.03
CA ASP A 115 16.73 -2.63 -0.08
C ASP A 115 16.51 -2.13 -1.50
N ARG A 116 17.44 -2.44 -2.42
CA ARG A 116 17.26 -2.12 -3.83
C ARG A 116 16.16 -2.96 -4.48
N LYS A 117 16.07 -4.25 -4.15
CA LYS A 117 14.94 -5.10 -4.57
C LYS A 117 13.61 -4.57 -4.02
N ARG A 118 13.58 -4.16 -2.75
CA ARG A 118 12.41 -3.56 -2.11
C ARG A 118 11.99 -2.26 -2.80
N MET A 119 12.95 -1.40 -3.12
CA MET A 119 12.72 -0.15 -3.85
C MET A 119 12.11 -0.41 -5.23
N TYR A 120 12.68 -1.32 -6.02
CA TYR A 120 12.13 -1.67 -7.34
C TYR A 120 10.72 -2.25 -7.26
N ARG A 121 10.45 -3.12 -6.28
CA ARG A 121 9.10 -3.67 -6.07
C ARG A 121 8.10 -2.59 -5.66
N ALA A 122 8.49 -1.68 -4.78
CA ALA A 122 7.63 -0.56 -4.36
C ALA A 122 7.33 0.38 -5.54
N LEU A 123 8.32 0.67 -6.38
CA LEU A 123 8.15 1.46 -7.60
C LEU A 123 7.22 0.78 -8.60
N HIS A 124 7.43 -0.51 -8.88
CA HIS A 124 6.58 -1.31 -9.76
C HIS A 124 5.13 -1.30 -9.29
N LEU A 125 4.90 -1.55 -8.00
CA LEU A 125 3.55 -1.57 -7.43
C LEU A 125 2.88 -0.19 -7.45
N ALA A 126 3.63 0.89 -7.21
CA ALA A 126 3.10 2.25 -7.33
C ALA A 126 2.64 2.56 -8.77
N HIS A 127 3.38 2.06 -9.77
CA HIS A 127 3.03 2.21 -11.18
C HIS A 127 1.77 1.40 -11.54
N LYS A 128 1.72 0.12 -11.14
CA LYS A 128 0.54 -0.75 -11.30
C LYS A 128 -0.73 -0.13 -10.71
N ILE A 129 -0.64 0.49 -9.53
CA ILE A 129 -1.75 1.24 -8.93
C ILE A 129 -2.11 2.47 -9.77
N ALA A 130 -1.12 3.26 -10.21
CA ALA A 130 -1.37 4.44 -11.03
C ALA A 130 -2.12 4.09 -12.32
N GLU A 131 -1.69 3.06 -13.04
CA GLU A 131 -2.36 2.56 -14.26
C GLU A 131 -3.81 2.16 -13.96
N ALA A 132 -4.04 1.30 -12.97
CA ALA A 132 -5.38 0.82 -12.61
C ALA A 132 -6.33 1.94 -12.13
N THR A 133 -5.79 3.03 -11.59
CA THR A 133 -6.58 4.19 -11.13
C THR A 133 -6.76 5.28 -12.21
N ASN A 134 -5.92 5.33 -13.24
CA ASN A 134 -5.98 6.31 -14.33
C ASN A 134 -6.74 5.83 -15.57
N ASP A 135 -6.88 4.51 -15.79
CA ASP A 135 -7.62 3.92 -16.92
C ASP A 135 -9.16 4.08 -16.81
N ARG A 136 -9.63 5.14 -16.11
CA ARG A 136 -11.04 5.41 -15.86
C ARG A 136 -11.46 6.83 -16.23
#